data_AF-A0A2K3LMZ8-F1
#
_entry.id   AF-A0A2K3LMZ8-F1
#
_cell.length_a   1.000
_cell.length_b   1.000
_cell.length_c   1.000
_cell.angle_alpha   90.00
_cell.angle_beta   90.00
_cell.angle_gamma   90.00
#
_symmetry.space_group_name_H-M   'P 1'
#
loop_
_entity.id
_entity.type
_entity.pdbx_description
1 polymer ?
#
loop_
_entity_poly.entity_id
_entity_poly.type
_entity_poly.pdbx_seq_one_letter_code
_entity_poly.pdbx_strand_id
1 'polypeptide(L)' 'MLTSRSPKPPILPKEGLLSHPNVSSTKALPSWLSQEDITYYASKFEKSGFTGGLNYYRNLNLFEPGSGMI' A
#
# COMPACT_ATOMS: atom_id res chain seq x y z
N MET A 1 0.45 -9.67 4.35
CA MET A 1 -0.86 -9.91 3.73
C MET A 1 -1.80 -8.77 4.13
N LEU A 2 -2.35 -8.02 3.17
CA LEU A 2 -3.07 -6.74 3.39
C LEU A 2 -4.41 -6.89 4.14
N THR A 3 -4.83 -8.13 4.40
CA THR A 3 -6.08 -8.50 5.07
C THR A 3 -5.99 -8.55 6.60
N SER A 4 -4.82 -8.26 7.19
CA SER A 4 -4.70 -8.19 8.65
C SER A 4 -5.55 -7.04 9.21
N ARG A 5 -6.41 -7.37 10.17
CA ARG A 5 -7.29 -6.40 10.87
C ARG A 5 -6.57 -5.58 11.93
N SER A 6 -5.28 -5.81 12.18
CA SER A 6 -4.53 -5.02 13.16
C SER A 6 -4.36 -3.58 12.65
N PRO A 7 -4.79 -2.54 13.41
CA PRO A 7 -4.65 -1.14 13.00
C PRO A 7 -3.22 -0.62 13.14
N LYS A 8 -2.34 -1.39 13.79
CA LYS A 8 -0.93 -1.06 13.95
C LYS A 8 -0.27 -0.84 12.57
N PRO A 9 0.72 0.07 12.48
CA PRO A 9 1.50 0.23 11.26
C PRO A 9 2.03 -1.13 10.77
N PRO A 10 2.01 -1.40 9.45
CA PRO A 10 2.63 -2.60 8.93
C PRO A 10 4.10 -2.64 9.37
N ILE A 11 4.49 -3.69 10.07
CA ILE A 11 5.91 -3.93 10.38
C ILE A 11 6.52 -4.42 9.06
N LEU A 12 7.21 -3.53 8.36
CA LEU A 12 7.91 -3.87 7.13
C LEU A 12 9.31 -4.38 7.49
N PRO A 13 9.73 -5.55 7.00
CA PRO A 13 11.12 -5.98 7.10
C PRO A 13 12.03 -4.93 6.41
N LYS A 14 13.21 -4.67 7.01
CA LYS A 14 14.20 -3.72 6.46
C LYS A 14 14.67 -4.14 5.06
N GLU A 15 14.75 -5.44 4.84
CA GLU A 15 14.77 -6.09 3.54
C GLU A 15 13.37 -6.00 2.94
N GLY A 16 13.14 -4.92 2.17
CA GLY A 16 11.82 -4.42 1.82
C GLY A 16 10.84 -5.49 1.34
N LEU A 17 9.59 -5.37 1.79
CA LEU A 17 8.47 -6.20 1.32
C LEU A 17 8.26 -6.14 -0.22
N LEU A 18 8.85 -5.13 -0.88
CA LEU A 18 8.85 -4.93 -2.33
C LEU A 18 10.23 -5.17 -2.97
N SER A 19 11.21 -5.64 -2.21
CA SER A 19 12.52 -6.05 -2.70
C SER A 19 12.35 -7.36 -3.47
N HIS A 20 11.78 -7.25 -4.68
CA HIS A 20 11.81 -8.33 -5.63
C HIS A 20 13.30 -8.65 -5.92
N PRO A 21 13.70 -9.94 -5.93
CA PRO A 21 15.09 -10.34 -6.22
C PRO A 21 15.56 -9.96 -7.65
N ASN A 22 14.72 -9.27 -8.43
CA ASN A 22 14.95 -8.85 -9.80
C ASN A 22 14.70 -7.34 -10.03
N VAL A 23 14.66 -6.52 -8.97
CA VAL A 23 14.75 -5.06 -9.13
C VAL A 23 16.21 -4.70 -9.35
N SER A 24 16.73 -5.03 -10.53
CA SER A 24 17.88 -4.30 -11.05
C SER A 24 17.41 -2.86 -11.24
N SER A 25 18.06 -1.91 -10.58
CA SER A 25 17.81 -0.46 -10.67
C SER A 25 18.02 0.13 -12.07
N THR A 26 18.02 -0.70 -13.11
CA THR A 26 18.36 -0.40 -14.49
C THR A 26 17.15 -0.44 -15.44
N LYS A 27 15.96 -0.85 -14.98
CA LYS A 27 14.78 -0.87 -15.84
C LYS A 27 14.22 0.54 -15.99
N ALA A 28 14.24 1.05 -17.22
CA ALA A 28 13.64 2.33 -17.56
C ALA A 28 12.16 2.37 -17.18
N LEU A 29 11.67 3.55 -16.81
CA LEU A 29 10.26 3.78 -16.50
C LEU A 29 9.40 3.45 -17.72
N PRO A 30 8.18 2.91 -17.51
CA PRO A 30 7.24 2.75 -18.61
C PRO A 30 6.82 4.13 -19.15
N SER A 31 6.49 4.23 -20.44
CA SER A 31 6.22 5.50 -21.13
C SER A 31 5.04 6.29 -20.56
N TRP A 32 4.16 5.67 -19.79
CA TRP A 32 3.01 6.31 -19.15
C TRP A 32 3.31 6.88 -17.75
N LEU A 33 4.51 6.64 -17.21
CA LEU A 33 4.89 7.07 -15.86
C LEU A 33 6.18 7.89 -15.91
N SER A 34 6.06 9.20 -15.70
CA SER A 34 7.21 10.10 -15.65
C SER A 34 7.94 10.03 -14.31
N GLN A 35 9.18 10.56 -14.29
CA GLN A 35 9.94 10.67 -13.04
C GLN A 35 9.32 11.69 -12.09
N GLU A 36 8.69 12.73 -12.65
CA GLU A 36 7.94 13.75 -11.92
C GLU A 36 6.74 13.14 -11.20
N ASP A 37 5.97 12.26 -11.88
CA ASP A 37 4.82 11.57 -11.28
C ASP A 37 5.24 10.73 -10.08
N ILE A 38 6.32 9.96 -10.22
CA ILE A 38 6.86 9.13 -9.13
C ILE A 38 7.25 10.02 -7.94
N THR A 39 7.96 11.10 -8.20
CA THR A 39 8.41 12.04 -7.16
C THR A 39 7.21 12.69 -6.47
N TYR A 40 6.18 13.06 -7.23
CA TYR A 40 4.94 13.60 -6.70
C TYR A 40 4.27 12.60 -5.76
N TYR A 41 4.00 11.36 -6.21
CA TYR A 41 3.34 10.35 -5.37
C TYR A 41 4.17 9.98 -4.15
N ALA A 42 5.50 9.84 -4.29
CA ALA A 42 6.40 9.58 -3.16
C ALA A 42 6.27 10.67 -2.08
N SER A 43 6.33 11.95 -2.48
CA SER A 43 6.19 13.07 -1.55
C SER A 43 4.84 13.12 -0.83
N LYS A 44 3.76 12.62 -1.47
CA LYS A 44 2.44 12.53 -0.85
C LYS A 44 2.40 11.43 0.21
N PHE A 45 2.91 10.24 -0.11
CA PHE A 45 2.93 9.11 0.83
C PHE A 45 3.93 9.29 1.97
N GLU A 46 5.03 10.02 1.77
CA GLU A 46 5.93 10.42 2.87
C GLU A 46 5.19 11.27 3.93
N LYS A 47 4.28 12.14 3.48
CA LYS A 47 3.49 13.01 4.38
C LYS A 47 2.29 12.29 4.99
N SER A 48 1.55 11.52 4.19
CA SER A 48 0.29 10.88 4.64
C SER A 48 0.46 9.50 5.28
N GLY A 49 1.57 8.81 4.97
CA GLY A 49 1.71 7.38 5.19
C GLY A 49 0.70 6.54 4.39
N PHE A 50 0.67 5.23 4.66
CA PHE A 50 -0.18 4.26 3.95
C PHE A 50 -1.42 3.82 4.75
N THR A 51 -1.54 4.19 6.03
CA THR A 51 -2.58 3.67 6.94
C THR A 51 -4.00 3.90 6.43
N GLY A 52 -4.30 5.09 5.87
CA GLY A 52 -5.62 5.41 5.34
C GLY A 52 -6.04 4.50 4.19
N GLY A 53 -5.18 4.36 3.17
CA GLY A 53 -5.43 3.47 2.02
C GLY A 53 -5.55 2.00 2.43
N LEU A 54 -4.72 1.54 3.38
CA LEU A 54 -4.81 0.17 3.89
C LEU A 54 -6.10 -0.09 4.67
N ASN A 55 -6.62 0.90 5.39
CA ASN A 55 -7.88 0.77 6.13
C ASN A 55 -9.08 0.54 5.20
N TYR A 56 -9.05 1.01 3.96
CA TYR A 56 -10.08 0.68 2.99
C TYR A 56 -10.19 -0.85 2.80
N TYR A 57 -9.07 -1.51 2.56
CA TYR A 57 -9.02 -2.98 2.37
C TYR A 57 -9.35 -3.77 3.64
N ARG A 58 -8.96 -3.26 4.81
CA ARG A 58 -9.26 -3.91 6.11
C ARG A 58 -10.75 -3.98 6.41
N ASN A 59 -11.54 -3.07 5.86
CA ASN A 59 -12.97 -2.93 6.13
C ASN A 59 -13.87 -3.51 5.04
N LEU A 60 -13.31 -4.13 3.99
CA LEU A 60 -14.12 -4.73 2.91
C LEU A 60 -15.08 -5.83 3.40
N ASN A 61 -14.72 -6.53 4.49
CA ASN A 61 -15.56 -7.59 5.07
C ASN A 61 -16.60 -7.06 6.08
N LEU A 62 -16.67 -5.75 6.34
CA LEU A 62 -17.73 -5.19 7.20
C LEU A 62 -19.09 -5.15 6.50
N PHE A 63 -19.09 -5.29 5.17
CA PHE A 63 -20.31 -5.34 4.38
C PHE A 63 -20.75 -6.81 4.18
N GLU A 64 -21.08 -7.51 5.26
CA GLU A 64 -21.89 -8.73 5.15
C GLU A 64 -23.37 -8.31 5.12
N PRO A 65 -24.14 -8.64 4.05
CA PRO A 65 -25.57 -8.44 4.03
C PRO A 65 -26.20 -9.40 5.06
N GLY A 66 -26.41 -8.93 6.29
CA GLY A 66 -27.06 -9.70 7.35
C GLY A 66 -26.61 -9.40 8.79
N SER A 67 -25.48 -8.72 9.02
CA SER A 67 -24.93 -8.53 10.37
C SER A 67 -25.56 -7.37 11.17
N GLY A 68 -26.81 -6.99 10.85
CA GLY A 68 -27.53 -5.85 11.45
C GLY A 68 -28.72 -6.22 12.34
N MET A 69 -28.86 -7.48 12.76
CA MET A 69 -29.86 -7.88 13.77
C MET A 69 -29.22 -8.74 14.87
N ILE A 70 -28.66 -8.07 15.87
CA ILE A 70 -28.73 -8.42 17.30
C ILE A 70 -28.81 -7.15 18.12
#